data_AF-A0A0F4IAR1-F1
#
_entry.id   AF-A0A0F4IAR1-F1
#
_cell.length_a   1.000
_cell.length_b   1.000
_cell.length_c   1.000
_cell.angle_alpha   90.00
_cell.angle_beta   90.00
_cell.angle_gamma   90.00
#
_symmetry.space_group_name_H-M   'P 1'
#
loop_
_entity.id
_entity.type
_entity.pdbx_description
1 polymer ?
#
loop_
_entity_poly.entity_id
_entity_poly.type
_entity_poly.pdbx_seq_one_letter_code
_entity_poly.pdbx_strand_id
1 'polypeptide(L)'
;MDIAQLSAAPHPLAKPGYGKIAAPEQAPRTARDFAHLPAREAAVAGYLDRLPDGADISVKTLAAVLPLWGQCALRTALNRLATAGHLHRVRQRLPGDTTRWVTRTFFSRTARDGAWWARFTQRDAPAPTAPPPPAQVAPAPPQAPP
;
A
#
# COMPACT_ATOMS: atom_id res chain seq x y z
N MET A 1 -9.47 -19.66 14.15
CA MET A 1 -8.60 -18.63 14.75
C MET A 1 -9.53 -17.57 15.29
N ASP A 2 -9.59 -17.46 16.61
CA ASP A 2 -10.62 -16.71 17.31
C ASP A 2 -10.48 -15.21 17.07
N ILE A 3 -11.55 -14.57 16.62
CA ILE A 3 -11.62 -13.12 16.35
C ILE A 3 -11.88 -12.34 17.66
N ALA A 4 -11.95 -13.04 18.80
CA ALA A 4 -12.32 -12.53 20.12
C ALA A 4 -11.40 -11.46 20.73
N GLN A 5 -10.32 -11.06 20.06
CA GLN A 5 -9.49 -9.93 20.49
C GLN A 5 -9.49 -8.76 19.49
N LEU A 6 -10.62 -8.54 18.82
CA LEU A 6 -10.89 -7.26 18.17
C LEU A 6 -11.43 -6.28 19.19
N SER A 7 -10.98 -5.03 19.13
CA SER A 7 -11.69 -3.93 19.80
C SER A 7 -13.14 -3.89 19.30
N ALA A 8 -14.11 -3.68 20.21
CA ALA A 8 -15.53 -3.61 19.89
C ALA A 8 -15.91 -2.37 19.06
N ALA A 9 -15.04 -1.36 19.02
CA ALA A 9 -15.25 -0.15 18.22
C ALA A 9 -15.05 -0.42 16.72
N PRO A 10 -15.85 0.23 15.84
CA PRO A 10 -15.66 0.11 14.39
C PRO A 10 -14.25 0.55 14.00
N HIS A 11 -13.65 -0.17 13.05
CA HIS A 11 -12.30 0.14 12.59
C HIS A 11 -12.26 1.55 11.97
N PRO A 12 -11.29 2.41 12.36
CA PRO A 12 -11.27 3.79 11.92
C PRO A 12 -10.99 3.90 10.41
N LEU A 13 -11.54 4.95 9.80
CA LEU A 13 -11.26 5.32 8.42
C LEU A 13 -10.02 6.20 8.34
N ALA A 14 -9.26 6.06 7.26
CA ALA A 14 -8.14 6.91 6.96
C ALA A 14 -8.60 8.26 6.39
N LYS A 15 -7.67 9.22 6.34
CA LYS A 15 -7.91 10.48 5.63
C LYS A 15 -8.13 10.23 4.12
N PRO A 16 -8.88 11.08 3.41
CA PRO A 16 -9.07 10.93 1.97
C PRO A 16 -7.75 10.77 1.21
N GLY A 17 -7.69 9.78 0.31
CA GLY A 17 -6.47 9.40 -0.42
C GLY A 17 -5.52 8.47 0.33
N TYR A 18 -5.83 8.13 1.59
CA TYR A 18 -5.16 7.11 2.39
C TYR A 18 -6.13 5.97 2.71
N GLY A 19 -5.60 4.89 3.28
CA GLY A 19 -6.39 3.72 3.68
C GLY A 19 -6.37 2.60 2.63
N LYS A 20 -7.10 1.53 2.95
CA LYS A 20 -7.26 0.35 2.11
C LYS A 20 -8.05 0.70 0.85
N ILE A 21 -7.54 0.28 -0.31
CA ILE A 21 -8.28 0.30 -1.58
C ILE A 21 -8.36 -1.13 -2.09
N ALA A 22 -9.56 -1.69 -2.20
CA ALA A 22 -9.76 -3.02 -2.76
C ALA A 22 -9.44 -3.05 -4.26
N ALA A 23 -8.67 -4.05 -4.68
CA ALA A 23 -8.50 -4.38 -6.09
C ALA A 23 -9.80 -4.97 -6.69
N PRO A 24 -10.09 -4.75 -7.97
CA PRO A 24 -11.25 -5.33 -8.63
C PRO A 24 -11.07 -6.83 -8.91
N GLU A 25 -12.12 -7.46 -9.45
CA GLU A 25 -12.09 -8.83 -10.00
C GLU A 25 -11.58 -9.88 -9.00
N GLN A 26 -12.03 -9.79 -7.75
CA GLN A 26 -11.68 -10.76 -6.73
C GLN A 26 -12.60 -11.99 -6.82
N ALA A 27 -12.01 -13.17 -6.71
CA ALA A 27 -12.78 -14.41 -6.63
C ALA A 27 -13.73 -14.39 -5.40
N PRO A 28 -14.83 -15.17 -5.46
CA PRO A 28 -15.67 -15.40 -4.29
C PRO A 28 -14.84 -15.79 -3.07
N ARG A 29 -15.25 -15.33 -1.89
CA ARG A 29 -14.50 -15.56 -0.65
C ARG A 29 -14.42 -17.07 -0.37
N THR A 30 -13.23 -17.58 -0.10
CA THR A 30 -13.06 -18.97 0.32
C THR A 30 -12.24 -19.06 1.61
N ALA A 31 -12.40 -20.15 2.35
CA ALA A 31 -11.58 -20.40 3.53
C ALA A 31 -10.08 -20.59 3.19
N ARG A 32 -9.74 -20.81 1.91
CA ARG A 32 -8.38 -21.14 1.46
C ARG A 32 -7.61 -19.95 0.90
N ASP A 33 -8.22 -18.77 0.79
CA ASP A 33 -7.62 -17.60 0.13
C ASP A 33 -6.24 -17.25 0.68
N PHE A 34 -6.04 -17.44 1.99
CA PHE A 34 -4.79 -17.13 2.69
C PHE A 34 -4.09 -18.37 3.27
N ALA A 35 -4.49 -19.59 2.88
CA ALA A 35 -3.98 -20.82 3.48
C ALA A 35 -2.48 -21.09 3.18
N HIS A 36 -1.92 -20.40 2.19
CA HIS A 36 -0.50 -20.47 1.84
C HIS A 36 0.39 -19.54 2.70
N LEU A 37 -0.22 -18.67 3.52
CA LEU A 37 0.48 -17.76 4.42
C LEU A 37 0.66 -18.39 5.81
N PRO A 38 1.69 -18.00 6.57
CA PRO A 38 1.78 -18.37 7.97
C PRO A 38 0.57 -17.84 8.76
N ALA A 39 0.21 -18.53 9.86
CA ALA A 39 -1.06 -18.33 10.54
C ALA A 39 -1.33 -16.86 10.95
N ARG A 40 -0.30 -16.12 11.37
CA ARG A 40 -0.43 -14.70 11.73
C ARG A 40 -0.80 -13.86 10.51
N GLU A 41 -0.06 -14.01 9.42
CA GLU A 41 -0.25 -13.28 8.16
C GLU A 41 -1.62 -13.61 7.56
N ALA A 42 -2.04 -14.87 7.60
CA ALA A 42 -3.36 -15.30 7.16
C ALA A 42 -4.48 -14.65 7.99
N ALA A 43 -4.31 -14.57 9.31
CA ALA A 43 -5.27 -13.92 10.19
C ALA A 43 -5.36 -12.41 9.95
N VAL A 44 -4.21 -11.74 9.77
CA VAL A 44 -4.16 -10.31 9.40
C VAL A 44 -4.82 -10.10 8.04
N ALA A 45 -4.51 -10.91 7.03
CA ALA A 45 -5.12 -10.78 5.70
C ALA A 45 -6.63 -10.99 5.71
N GLY A 46 -7.10 -12.00 6.47
CA GLY A 46 -8.52 -12.25 6.65
C GLY A 46 -9.25 -11.10 7.36
N TYR A 47 -8.57 -10.43 8.29
CA TYR A 47 -9.07 -9.21 8.93
C TYR A 47 -9.13 -8.06 7.92
N LEU A 48 -8.05 -7.77 7.20
CA LEU A 48 -8.01 -6.72 6.18
C LEU A 48 -9.07 -6.93 5.10
N ASP A 49 -9.31 -8.17 4.67
CA ASP A 49 -10.31 -8.52 3.66
C ASP A 49 -11.74 -8.12 4.06
N ARG A 50 -12.07 -8.15 5.36
CA ARG A 50 -13.39 -7.74 5.89
C ARG A 50 -13.54 -6.22 6.05
N LEU A 51 -12.44 -5.47 6.04
CA LEU A 51 -12.50 -4.02 6.20
C LEU A 51 -13.12 -3.35 4.96
N PRO A 52 -13.92 -2.29 5.14
CA PRO A 52 -14.39 -1.48 4.02
C PRO A 52 -13.22 -0.76 3.35
N ASP A 53 -13.45 -0.29 2.13
CA ASP A 53 -12.53 0.64 1.48
C ASP A 53 -12.42 1.94 2.29
N GLY A 54 -11.23 2.54 2.28
CA GLY A 54 -10.88 3.71 3.09
C GLY A 54 -10.49 3.38 4.53
N ALA A 55 -10.55 2.13 4.98
CA ALA A 55 -10.11 1.72 6.31
C ALA A 55 -8.61 2.03 6.56
N ASP A 56 -8.26 2.51 7.76
CA ASP A 56 -6.88 2.81 8.12
C ASP A 56 -6.07 1.57 8.52
N ILE A 57 -5.38 1.02 7.52
CA ILE A 57 -4.53 -0.16 7.65
C ILE A 57 -3.07 0.18 8.00
N SER A 58 -2.81 1.34 8.61
CA SER A 58 -1.49 1.68 9.13
C SER A 58 -1.10 0.77 10.29
N VAL A 59 0.20 0.53 10.45
CA VAL A 59 0.74 -0.34 11.53
C VAL A 59 0.28 0.15 12.91
N LYS A 60 0.23 1.46 13.14
CA LYS A 60 -0.20 2.07 14.39
C LYS A 60 -1.67 1.75 14.67
N THR A 61 -2.53 1.98 13.69
CA THR A 61 -3.97 1.75 13.83
C THR A 61 -4.29 0.27 13.97
N LEU A 62 -3.65 -0.59 13.17
CA LEU A 62 -3.79 -2.03 13.30
C LEU A 62 -3.34 -2.52 14.69
N ALA A 63 -2.24 -2.01 15.24
CA ALA A 63 -1.79 -2.40 16.58
C ALA A 63 -2.77 -1.98 17.69
N ALA A 64 -3.47 -0.87 17.50
CA ALA A 64 -4.49 -0.42 18.45
C ALA A 64 -5.75 -1.30 18.41
N VAL A 65 -6.13 -1.80 17.23
CA VAL A 65 -7.34 -2.62 17.04
C VAL A 65 -7.08 -4.12 17.21
N LEU A 66 -5.85 -4.56 16.97
CA LEU A 66 -5.37 -5.94 17.09
C LEU A 66 -4.29 -6.04 18.17
N PRO A 67 -4.64 -5.89 19.47
CA PRO A 67 -3.66 -5.86 20.56
C PRO A 67 -2.86 -7.17 20.69
N LEU A 68 -3.33 -8.27 20.09
CA LEU A 68 -2.60 -9.54 20.02
C LEU A 68 -1.24 -9.41 19.32
N TRP A 69 -1.06 -8.44 18.42
CA TRP A 69 0.19 -8.23 17.69
C TRP A 69 0.72 -6.81 17.86
N GLY A 70 1.95 -6.71 18.35
CA GLY A 70 2.68 -5.44 18.38
C GLY A 70 3.01 -4.91 16.98
N GLN A 71 3.41 -3.63 16.92
CA GLN A 71 3.72 -2.93 15.68
C GLN A 71 4.75 -3.65 14.79
N CYS A 72 5.79 -4.26 15.39
CA CYS A 72 6.82 -5.00 14.65
C CYS A 72 6.26 -6.25 13.94
N ALA A 73 5.38 -6.98 14.62
CA ALA A 73 4.73 -8.16 14.06
C ALA A 73 3.81 -7.77 12.90
N LEU A 74 3.04 -6.69 13.05
CA LEU A 74 2.16 -6.17 12.00
C LEU A 74 2.93 -5.63 10.80
N ARG A 75 4.04 -4.91 11.01
CA ARG A 75 4.93 -4.47 9.92
C ARG A 75 5.44 -5.67 9.12
N THR A 76 5.90 -6.71 9.83
CA THR A 76 6.36 -7.96 9.21
C THR A 76 5.24 -8.62 8.42
N ALA A 77 4.05 -8.73 8.99
CA ALA A 77 2.91 -9.34 8.33
C ALA A 77 2.53 -8.59 7.06
N LEU A 78 2.39 -7.26 7.12
CA LEU A 78 2.06 -6.45 5.95
C LEU A 78 3.12 -6.53 4.84
N ASN A 79 4.41 -6.66 5.20
CA ASN A 79 5.47 -6.86 4.21
C ASN A 79 5.36 -8.25 3.56
N ARG A 80 5.07 -9.30 4.33
CA ARG A 80 4.82 -10.65 3.80
C ARG A 80 3.60 -10.69 2.88
N LEU A 81 2.53 -9.98 3.23
CA LEU A 81 1.37 -9.84 2.35
C LEU A 81 1.73 -9.12 1.03
N ALA A 82 2.62 -8.13 1.09
CA ALA A 82 3.09 -7.47 -0.12
C ALA A 82 3.92 -8.42 -1.00
N THR A 83 4.84 -9.18 -0.39
CA THR A 83 5.63 -10.20 -1.11
C THR A 83 4.76 -11.31 -1.70
N ALA A 84 3.69 -11.71 -1.00
CA ALA A 84 2.73 -12.70 -1.47
C ALA A 84 1.72 -12.14 -2.49
N GLY A 85 1.80 -10.85 -2.86
CA GLY A 85 0.96 -10.25 -3.88
C GLY A 85 -0.45 -9.85 -3.42
N HIS A 86 -0.73 -9.89 -2.13
CA HIS A 86 -2.02 -9.45 -1.55
C HIS A 86 -2.07 -7.96 -1.23
N LEU A 87 -0.90 -7.32 -1.11
CA LEU A 87 -0.80 -5.91 -0.76
C LEU A 87 0.12 -5.21 -1.74
N HIS A 88 -0.26 -4.02 -2.20
CA HIS A 88 0.60 -3.19 -3.03
C HIS A 88 0.59 -1.76 -2.54
N ARG A 89 1.76 -1.12 -2.51
CA ARG A 89 1.91 0.26 -2.07
C ARG A 89 2.59 1.07 -3.16
N VAL A 90 1.97 2.17 -3.54
CA VAL A 90 2.50 3.06 -4.57
C VAL A 90 2.42 4.50 -4.07
N ARG A 91 3.46 5.27 -4.36
CA ARG A 91 3.44 6.72 -4.14
C ARG A 91 2.84 7.37 -5.37
N GLN A 92 1.74 8.09 -5.18
CA GLN A 92 1.08 8.86 -6.24
C GLN A 92 1.16 10.34 -5.92
N ARG A 93 1.41 11.14 -6.95
CA ARG A 93 1.31 12.60 -6.87
C ARG A 93 -0.16 12.98 -6.95
N LEU A 94 -0.62 13.79 -6.00
CA LEU A 94 -1.94 14.38 -6.09
C LEU A 94 -1.95 15.52 -7.11
N PRO A 95 -3.01 15.66 -7.91
CA PRO A 95 -3.20 16.84 -8.75
C PRO A 95 -3.39 18.09 -7.89
N GLY A 96 -2.83 19.22 -8.33
CA GLY A 96 -2.88 20.51 -7.66
C GLY A 96 -1.61 21.34 -7.84
N ASP A 97 -1.69 22.62 -7.46
CA ASP A 97 -0.62 23.61 -7.67
C ASP A 97 0.64 23.32 -6.83
N THR A 98 0.48 22.60 -5.72
CA THR A 98 1.59 22.15 -4.88
C THR A 98 1.82 20.64 -5.06
N THR A 99 3.08 20.25 -5.25
CA THR A 99 3.46 18.83 -5.33
C THR A 99 3.24 18.14 -3.98
N ARG A 100 2.14 17.40 -3.85
CA ARG A 100 1.85 16.54 -2.69
C ARG A 100 1.92 15.07 -3.11
N TRP A 101 2.62 14.26 -2.32
CA TRP A 101 2.73 12.82 -2.52
C TRP A 101 1.92 12.09 -1.46
N VAL A 102 1.09 11.14 -1.90
CA VAL A 102 0.39 10.21 -1.01
C VAL A 102 0.84 8.79 -1.27
N THR A 103 0.84 7.96 -0.23
CA THR A 103 1.05 6.52 -0.39
C THR A 103 -0.31 5.85 -0.39
N ARG A 104 -0.71 5.30 -1.54
CA ARG A 104 -1.92 4.50 -1.65
C ARG A 104 -1.58 3.04 -1.38
N THR A 105 -2.41 2.38 -0.57
CA THR A 105 -2.25 0.96 -0.26
C THR A 105 -3.43 0.19 -0.82
N PHE A 106 -3.14 -0.69 -1.77
CA PHE A 106 -4.10 -1.56 -2.41
C PHE A 106 -4.07 -2.95 -1.78
N PHE A 107 -5.23 -3.57 -1.67
CA PHE A 107 -5.39 -4.91 -1.13
C PHE A 107 -6.17 -5.79 -2.10
N SER A 108 -5.73 -7.03 -2.29
CA SER A 108 -6.47 -8.06 -3.02
C SER A 108 -6.48 -9.37 -2.24
N ARG A 109 -7.66 -9.97 -2.12
CA ARG A 109 -7.81 -11.34 -1.61
C ARG A 109 -7.13 -12.35 -2.52
N THR A 110 -7.20 -12.15 -3.83
CA THR A 110 -6.48 -12.95 -4.81
C THR A 110 -5.05 -12.44 -4.92
N ALA A 111 -4.06 -13.31 -4.76
CA ALA A 111 -2.66 -12.92 -4.95
C ALA A 111 -2.44 -12.42 -6.40
N ARG A 112 -1.80 -11.26 -6.54
CA ARG A 112 -1.45 -10.66 -7.84
C ARG A 112 0.05 -10.43 -7.91
N ASP A 113 0.64 -10.73 -9.06
CA ASP A 113 2.06 -10.47 -9.29
C ASP A 113 2.34 -8.96 -9.45
N GLY A 114 3.64 -8.61 -9.41
CA GLY A 114 4.08 -7.23 -9.54
C GLY A 114 3.72 -6.59 -10.89
N ALA A 115 3.67 -7.36 -11.97
CA ALA A 115 3.35 -6.85 -13.30
C ALA A 115 1.86 -6.47 -13.40
N TRP A 116 0.99 -7.27 -12.80
CA TRP A 116 -0.43 -6.98 -12.66
C TRP A 116 -0.63 -5.72 -11.82
N TRP A 117 0.02 -5.62 -10.65
CA TRP A 117 -0.07 -4.44 -9.80
C TRP A 117 0.43 -3.16 -10.48
N ALA A 118 1.52 -3.25 -11.24
CA ALA A 118 2.05 -2.13 -12.00
C ALA A 118 1.04 -1.65 -13.06
N ARG A 119 0.46 -2.57 -13.85
CA ARG A 119 -0.57 -2.23 -14.85
C ARG A 119 -1.81 -1.62 -14.22
N PHE A 120 -2.27 -2.18 -13.11
CA PHE A 120 -3.44 -1.70 -12.38
C PHE A 120 -3.22 -0.29 -11.83
N THR A 121 -2.09 -0.04 -11.16
CA THR A 121 -1.82 1.26 -10.50
C THR A 121 -1.36 2.36 -11.46
N GLN A 122 -0.82 2.00 -12.63
CA GLN A 122 -0.50 2.97 -13.69
C GLN A 122 -1.74 3.62 -14.31
N ARG A 123 -2.89 2.93 -14.34
CA ARG A 123 -4.15 3.49 -14.87
C ARG A 123 -4.64 4.71 -14.08
N ASP A 124 -4.31 4.77 -12.80
CA ASP A 124 -4.63 5.86 -11.87
C ASP A 124 -3.47 6.86 -11.68
N ALA A 125 -2.31 6.63 -12.30
CA ALA A 125 -1.16 7.51 -12.18
C ALA A 125 -1.23 8.61 -13.26
N PRO A 126 -1.09 9.90 -12.90
CA PRO A 126 -0.90 10.94 -13.90
C PRO A 126 0.37 10.64 -14.71
N ALA A 127 0.33 10.92 -16.02
CA ALA A 127 1.45 10.67 -16.92
C ALA A 127 2.77 11.19 -16.33
N PRO A 128 3.88 10.44 -16.42
CA PRO A 128 5.16 10.93 -15.94
C PRO A 128 5.48 12.25 -16.65
N THR A 129 5.62 13.32 -15.89
CA THR A 129 6.15 14.58 -16.41
C THR A 129 7.57 14.27 -16.88
N ALA A 130 7.85 14.47 -18.17
CA ALA A 130 9.17 14.23 -18.73
C ALA A 130 10.23 14.96 -17.89
N PRO A 131 11.39 14.33 -17.59
CA PRO A 131 12.47 15.04 -16.93
C PRO A 131 12.85 16.27 -17.77
N PRO A 132 13.15 17.42 -17.14
CA PRO A 132 13.66 18.56 -17.87
C PRO A 132 14.90 18.14 -18.66
N PRO A 133 15.08 18.62 -19.91
CA PRO A 133 16.28 18.31 -20.67
C PRO A 133 17.53 18.69 -19.85
N PRO A 134 18.62 17.90 -19.92
CA PRO A 134 19.84 18.24 -19.20
C PRO A 134 20.27 19.66 -19.57
N ALA A 135 20.48 20.49 -18.55
CA ALA A 135 20.99 21.84 -18.75
C ALA A 135 22.33 21.73 -19.48
N GLN A 136 22.41 22.28 -20.70
CA GLN A 136 23.67 22.45 -21.40
C GLN A 136 24.53 23.38 -20.55
N VAL A 137 25.53 22.81 -19.89
CA VAL A 137 26.56 23.60 -19.20
C VAL A 137 27.34 24.30 -20.31
N ALA A 138 27.13 25.59 -20.47
CA ALA A 138 27.96 26.41 -21.36
C ALA A 138 29.42 26.29 -20.90
N PRO A 139 30.38 26.07 -21.81
CA PRO A 139 31.79 25.94 -21.43
C PRO A 139 32.27 27.23 -20.75
N ALA A 140 32.95 27.07 -19.61
CA ALA A 140 33.53 28.18 -18.86
C ALA A 140 34.58 28.93 -19.71
N PRO A 141 34.65 30.27 -19.63
CA PRO A 141 35.65 31.03 -20.36
C PRO A 141 37.06 30.68 -19.87
N PRO A 142 38.08 30.64 -20.76
CA PRO A 142 39.44 30.29 -20.40
C PRO A 142 40.04 31.33 -19.44
N GLN A 143 40.56 30.86 -18.31
CA GLN A 143 41.34 31.67 -17.37
C GLN A 143 42.74 31.89 -17.95
N ALA A 144 43.20 33.15 -17.98
CA ALA A 144 44.56 33.51 -18.39
C ALA A 144 45.57 33.24 -17.25
N PRO A 145 46.78 32.74 -17.54
CA PRO A 145 47.81 32.49 -16.53
C PRO A 145 48.53 33.78 -16.09
N PRO A 146 49.22 33.77 -14.92
CA PRO A 146 49.93 34.93 -14.36
C PRO A 146 51.19 35.33 -15.13
#